data_AF-A0A087TY03-F1
#
_entry.id   AF-A0A087TY03-F1
#
_cell.length_a   1.000
_cell.length_b   1.000
_cell.length_c   1.000
_cell.angle_alpha   90.00
_cell.angle_beta   90.00
_cell.angle_gamma   90.00
#
_symmetry.space_group_name_H-M   'P 1'
#
loop_
_entity.id
_entity.type
_entity.pdbx_description
1 polymer ?
#
loop_
_entity_poly.entity_id
_entity_poly.type
_entity_poly.pdbx_seq_one_letter_code
_entity_poly.pdbx_strand_id
1 'polypeptide(L)'
;MVQEKKLTMPRNEDIPTFPRANKNRPREISSKVPVPMFRDVFQVKRKHPRDPRFDDLSGTFNRGHFEENYSFINDIKKREKEELQKELENVGDDHKRKKQILYLLQRIKNQEKAKKMEEKKEAEEKQLRDEIMEAAKAGKKPYIPKNSEIKKKKLVESFQMLKKSGKLEKYLERKRKKIFS
;
A
#
# COMPACT_ATOMS: atom_id res chain seq x y z
N MET A 1 -3.78 38.04 2.29
CA MET A 1 -3.45 37.22 1.12
C MET A 1 -2.36 37.93 0.33
N VAL A 2 -1.10 37.54 0.53
CA VAL A 2 0.03 38.12 -0.22
C VAL A 2 0.08 37.38 -1.55
N GLN A 3 -0.23 38.08 -2.64
CA GLN A 3 -0.09 37.53 -3.98
C GLN A 3 1.40 37.46 -4.32
N GLU A 4 1.92 36.24 -4.51
CA GLU A 4 3.24 36.04 -5.10
C GLU A 4 3.22 36.55 -6.55
N LYS A 5 3.77 37.75 -6.77
CA LYS A 5 4.09 38.24 -8.11
C LYS A 5 5.21 37.35 -8.66
N LYS A 6 4.89 36.38 -9.50
CA LYS A 6 5.88 35.68 -10.32
C LYS A 6 6.61 36.72 -11.17
N LEU A 7 7.91 36.90 -10.94
CA LEU A 7 8.78 37.72 -11.77
C LEU A 7 8.91 37.05 -13.15
N THR A 8 7.97 37.32 -14.06
CA THR A 8 8.14 36.99 -15.48
C THR A 8 8.96 38.12 -16.10
N MET A 9 10.23 37.84 -16.43
CA MET A 9 11.07 38.78 -17.16
C MET A 9 10.41 39.12 -18.51
N PRO A 10 10.48 40.37 -18.99
CA PRO A 10 9.93 40.73 -20.29
C PRO A 10 10.53 39.84 -21.37
N ARG A 11 9.68 39.26 -22.24
CA ARG A 11 10.13 38.55 -23.43
C ARG A 11 10.95 39.53 -24.28
N ASN A 12 12.08 39.07 -24.82
CA ASN A 12 13.00 39.85 -25.68
C ASN A 12 12.38 40.37 -27.00
N GLU A 13 11.04 40.40 -27.12
CA GLU A 13 10.31 40.78 -28.33
C GLU A 13 10.15 42.31 -28.48
N ASP A 14 10.33 43.07 -27.39
CA ASP A 14 10.17 44.54 -27.39
C ASP A 14 11.48 45.32 -27.65
N ILE A 15 12.57 44.64 -28.04
CA ILE A 15 13.84 45.30 -28.33
C ILE A 15 13.77 45.89 -29.74
N PRO A 16 13.93 47.23 -29.93
CA PRO A 16 13.97 47.82 -31.25
C PRO A 16 15.12 47.22 -32.06
N THR A 17 14.80 46.48 -33.12
CA THR A 17 15.82 45.93 -34.02
C THR A 17 16.03 46.86 -35.19
N PHE A 18 17.26 47.31 -35.40
CA PHE A 18 17.60 48.16 -36.54
C PHE A 18 17.79 47.30 -37.81
N PRO A 19 17.24 47.73 -38.96
CA PRO A 19 17.41 47.00 -40.20
C PRO A 19 18.88 47.01 -40.65
N ARG A 20 19.32 45.92 -41.27
CA ARG A 20 20.65 45.85 -41.89
C ARG A 20 20.58 46.29 -43.34
N ALA A 21 21.55 47.09 -43.79
CA ALA A 21 21.69 47.45 -45.20
C ALA A 21 22.09 46.24 -46.10
N ASN A 22 22.83 45.27 -45.58
CA ASN A 22 23.21 44.04 -46.29
C ASN A 22 23.32 42.84 -45.30
N LYS A 23 23.12 41.61 -45.79
CA LYS A 23 23.16 40.36 -45.01
C LYS A 23 24.52 40.10 -44.36
N ASN A 24 25.61 40.57 -44.97
CA ASN A 24 26.97 40.38 -44.49
C ASN A 24 27.40 41.45 -43.46
N ARG A 25 26.52 42.39 -43.11
CA ARG A 25 26.78 43.41 -42.09
C ARG A 25 26.35 42.91 -40.70
N PRO A 26 27.11 43.17 -39.63
CA PRO A 26 26.65 42.93 -38.27
C PRO A 26 25.37 43.74 -37.98
N ARG A 27 24.52 43.23 -37.08
CA ARG A 27 23.33 43.96 -36.61
C ARG A 27 23.76 44.99 -35.57
N GLU A 28 23.22 46.19 -35.68
CA GLU A 28 23.35 47.22 -34.65
C GLU A 28 22.31 46.97 -33.55
N ILE A 29 22.75 47.09 -32.29
CA ILE A 29 21.92 47.00 -31.09
C ILE A 29 22.26 48.20 -30.21
N SER A 30 21.26 48.79 -29.55
CA SER A 30 21.47 49.89 -28.62
C SER A 30 22.31 49.46 -27.42
N SER A 31 23.34 50.23 -27.07
CA SER A 31 24.18 50.00 -25.88
C SER A 31 23.41 50.06 -24.56
N LYS A 32 22.17 50.60 -24.58
CA LYS A 32 21.27 50.65 -23.42
C LYS A 32 20.56 49.30 -23.16
N VAL A 33 20.67 48.34 -24.08
CA VAL A 33 20.03 47.02 -23.92
C VAL A 33 21.01 46.10 -23.18
N PRO A 34 20.69 45.67 -21.94
CA PRO A 34 21.54 44.75 -21.21
C PRO A 34 21.53 43.36 -21.86
N VAL A 35 22.67 42.67 -21.81
CA VAL A 35 22.76 41.28 -22.30
C VAL A 35 21.94 40.37 -21.36
N PRO A 36 21.08 39.47 -21.89
CA PRO A 36 20.30 38.58 -21.04
C PRO A 36 21.22 37.62 -20.29
N MET A 37 21.03 37.50 -18.97
CA MET A 37 21.84 36.61 -18.12
C MET A 37 21.62 35.13 -18.43
N PHE A 38 20.41 34.75 -18.85
CA PHE A 38 20.06 33.37 -19.16
C PHE A 38 19.93 33.17 -20.66
N ARG A 39 20.61 32.15 -21.19
CA ARG A 39 20.40 31.67 -22.56
C ARG A 39 19.11 30.85 -22.60
N ASP A 40 18.28 31.08 -23.62
CA ASP A 40 17.10 30.25 -23.88
C ASP A 40 17.56 28.91 -24.47
N VAL A 41 17.81 27.94 -23.59
CA VAL A 41 18.19 26.58 -23.99
C VAL A 41 16.93 25.73 -23.94
N PHE A 42 16.52 25.18 -25.09
CA PHE A 42 15.37 24.28 -25.14
C PHE A 42 15.62 23.07 -24.23
N GLN A 43 14.65 22.75 -23.38
CA GLN A 43 14.78 21.61 -22.47
C GLN A 43 14.75 20.30 -23.26
N VAL A 44 15.89 19.61 -23.35
CA VAL A 44 15.95 18.25 -23.89
C VAL A 44 15.31 17.29 -22.88
N LYS A 45 14.36 16.45 -23.33
CA LYS A 45 13.75 15.41 -22.49
C LYS A 45 14.86 14.47 -21.98
N ARG A 46 15.10 14.49 -20.66
CA ARG A 46 16.05 13.59 -20.02
C ARG A 46 15.50 12.17 -20.06
N LYS A 47 16.29 11.22 -20.58
CA LYS A 47 15.97 9.79 -20.53
C LYS A 47 16.33 9.28 -19.13
N HIS A 48 15.33 8.92 -18.33
CA HIS A 48 15.56 8.26 -17.05
C HIS A 48 15.70 6.75 -17.30
N PRO A 49 16.72 6.08 -16.72
CA PRO A 49 16.77 4.62 -16.72
C PRO A 49 15.58 4.10 -15.94
N ARG A 50 14.70 3.34 -16.59
CA ARG A 50 13.56 2.70 -15.93
C ARG A 50 13.93 1.27 -15.59
N ASP A 51 13.87 0.94 -14.31
CA ASP A 51 13.93 -0.45 -13.87
C ASP A 51 12.49 -0.97 -13.85
N PRO A 52 12.12 -1.94 -14.70
CA PRO A 52 10.75 -2.45 -14.73
C PRO A 52 10.30 -3.06 -13.39
N ARG A 53 11.20 -3.40 -12.47
CA ARG A 53 10.80 -3.85 -11.13
C ARG A 53 10.29 -2.71 -10.24
N PHE A 54 10.72 -1.49 -10.53
CA PHE A 54 10.46 -0.29 -9.76
C PHE A 54 9.79 0.83 -10.60
N ASP A 55 9.35 0.52 -11.82
CA ASP A 55 8.62 1.45 -12.69
C ASP A 55 7.13 1.42 -12.32
N ASP A 56 6.53 2.60 -12.16
CA ASP A 56 5.12 2.74 -11.79
C ASP A 56 4.17 2.10 -12.83
N LEU A 57 4.65 1.90 -14.06
CA LEU A 57 3.90 1.27 -15.15
C LEU A 57 3.87 -0.26 -15.09
N SER A 58 4.65 -0.89 -14.23
CA SER A 58 4.76 -2.36 -14.17
C SER A 58 3.62 -3.05 -13.42
N GLY A 59 2.62 -2.28 -12.99
CA GLY A 59 1.40 -2.78 -12.37
C GLY A 59 1.43 -2.76 -10.84
N THR A 60 0.32 -3.16 -10.23
CA THR A 60 0.14 -3.18 -8.78
C THR A 60 0.19 -4.59 -8.22
N PHE A 61 0.51 -4.69 -6.92
CA PHE A 61 0.52 -5.97 -6.21
C PHE A 61 -0.88 -6.60 -6.22
N ASN A 62 -1.01 -7.76 -6.87
CA ASN A 62 -2.21 -8.59 -6.80
C ASN A 62 -1.97 -9.76 -5.85
N ARG A 63 -2.69 -9.74 -4.72
CA ARG A 63 -2.57 -10.76 -3.68
C ARG A 63 -2.92 -12.17 -4.17
N GLY A 64 -3.97 -12.32 -4.97
CA GLY A 64 -4.42 -13.63 -5.46
C GLY A 64 -3.34 -14.31 -6.31
N HIS A 65 -2.82 -13.61 -7.32
CA HIS A 65 -1.73 -14.14 -8.15
C HIS A 65 -0.45 -14.39 -7.36
N PHE A 66 -0.14 -13.55 -6.38
CA PHE A 66 1.01 -13.78 -5.52
C PHE A 66 0.86 -15.07 -4.71
N GLU A 67 -0.30 -15.29 -4.10
CA GLU A 67 -0.56 -16.50 -3.31
C GLU A 67 -0.57 -17.77 -4.17
N GLU A 68 -1.06 -17.69 -5.41
CA GLU A 68 -1.03 -18.78 -6.39
C GLU A 68 0.42 -19.08 -6.84
N ASN A 69 1.11 -18.08 -7.39
CA ASN A 69 2.44 -18.22 -7.98
C ASN A 69 3.53 -18.55 -6.95
N TYR A 70 3.38 -18.07 -5.71
CA TYR A 70 4.33 -18.29 -4.62
C TYR A 70 3.78 -19.19 -3.51
N SER A 71 2.83 -20.08 -3.85
CA SER A 71 2.22 -21.03 -2.91
C SER A 71 3.25 -21.91 -2.19
N PHE A 72 4.34 -22.29 -2.87
CA PHE A 72 5.45 -23.09 -2.34
C PHE A 72 6.15 -22.46 -1.11
N ILE A 73 6.09 -21.14 -0.96
CA ILE A 73 6.66 -20.44 0.21
C ILE A 73 5.98 -20.93 1.51
N ASN A 74 4.72 -21.33 1.45
CA ASN A 74 4.03 -21.85 2.62
C ASN A 74 4.67 -23.16 3.11
N ASP A 75 5.14 -24.01 2.20
CA ASP A 75 5.77 -25.28 2.56
C ASP A 75 7.20 -25.11 3.06
N ILE A 76 7.93 -24.13 2.52
CA ILE A 76 9.22 -23.69 3.08
C ILE A 76 9.02 -23.21 4.52
N LYS A 77 8.06 -22.32 4.77
CA LYS A 77 7.78 -21.79 6.12
C LYS A 77 7.38 -22.88 7.12
N LYS A 78 6.64 -23.91 6.68
CA LYS A 78 6.31 -25.06 7.54
C LYS A 78 7.58 -25.83 7.94
N ARG A 79 8.46 -26.12 6.98
CA ARG A 79 9.75 -26.79 7.24
C ARG A 79 10.62 -25.98 8.20
N GLU A 80 10.79 -24.68 7.94
CA GLU A 80 11.55 -23.79 8.83
C GLU A 80 10.99 -23.77 10.26
N LYS A 81 9.67 -23.81 10.42
CA LYS A 81 9.02 -23.87 11.73
C LYS A 81 9.29 -25.19 12.44
N GLU A 82 9.26 -26.31 11.72
CA GLU A 82 9.59 -27.64 12.27
C GLU A 82 11.07 -27.73 12.66
N GLU A 83 11.96 -27.17 11.85
CA GLU A 83 13.39 -27.07 12.15
C GLU A 83 13.64 -26.26 13.43
N LEU A 84 12.97 -25.11 13.58
CA LEU A 84 13.05 -24.30 14.81
C LEU A 84 12.50 -25.05 16.04
N GLN A 85 11.50 -25.91 15.87
CA GLN A 85 10.98 -26.73 16.97
C GLN A 85 12.00 -27.80 17.39
N LYS A 86 12.61 -28.50 16.43
CA LYS A 86 13.68 -29.47 16.70
C LYS A 86 14.90 -28.79 17.32
N GLU A 87 15.26 -27.60 16.83
CA GLU A 87 16.35 -26.82 17.41
C GLU A 87 16.04 -26.46 18.87
N LEU A 88 14.80 -26.07 19.19
CA LEU A 88 14.40 -25.77 20.56
C LEU A 88 14.56 -26.97 21.52
N GLU A 89 14.27 -28.18 21.04
CA GLU A 89 14.44 -29.42 21.81
C GLU A 89 15.91 -29.77 22.03
N ASN A 90 16.77 -29.50 21.03
CA ASN A 90 18.19 -29.80 21.07
C ASN A 90 19.05 -28.73 21.74
N VAL A 91 18.56 -27.49 21.85
CA VAL A 91 19.26 -26.43 22.56
C VAL A 91 19.27 -26.80 24.04
N GLY A 92 20.44 -27.18 24.55
CA GLY A 92 20.69 -27.43 25.96
C GLY A 92 20.56 -26.17 26.81
N ASP A 93 21.53 -25.84 27.66
CA ASP A 93 21.35 -24.75 28.64
C ASP A 93 21.59 -23.33 28.12
N ASP A 94 21.73 -23.15 26.79
CA ASP A 94 21.85 -21.81 26.21
C ASP A 94 20.49 -21.06 26.23
N HIS A 95 20.25 -20.39 27.36
CA HIS A 95 19.05 -19.58 27.58
C HIS A 95 18.90 -18.46 26.54
N LYS A 96 19.99 -17.87 26.04
CA LYS A 96 19.90 -16.78 25.06
C LYS A 96 19.35 -17.32 23.74
N ARG A 97 19.88 -18.45 23.27
CA ARG A 97 19.40 -19.10 22.05
C ARG A 97 17.96 -19.60 22.18
N LYS A 98 17.60 -20.24 23.30
CA LYS A 98 16.21 -20.66 23.57
C LYS A 98 15.22 -19.50 23.44
N LYS A 99 15.54 -18.36 24.05
CA LYS A 99 14.66 -17.17 24.02
C LYS A 99 14.47 -16.63 22.60
N GLN A 100 15.53 -16.63 21.78
CA GLN A 100 15.45 -16.22 20.37
C GLN A 100 14.53 -17.15 19.57
N ILE A 101 14.70 -18.46 19.70
CA ILE A 101 13.88 -19.44 18.98
C ILE A 101 12.40 -19.34 19.40
N LEU A 102 12.13 -19.22 20.69
CA LEU A 102 10.76 -19.03 21.20
C LEU A 102 10.10 -17.76 20.64
N TYR A 103 10.86 -16.65 20.56
CA TYR A 103 10.38 -15.42 19.97
C TYR A 103 10.05 -15.58 18.47
N LEU A 104 10.93 -16.25 17.71
CA LEU A 104 10.70 -16.52 16.29
C LEU A 104 9.48 -17.42 16.07
N LEU A 105 9.34 -18.50 16.84
CA LEU A 105 8.17 -19.38 16.78
C LEU A 105 6.87 -18.64 17.13
N GLN A 106 6.90 -17.75 18.13
CA GLN A 106 5.76 -16.91 18.47
C GLN A 106 5.39 -15.96 17.33
N ARG A 107 6.40 -15.34 16.69
CA ARG A 107 6.19 -14.47 15.53
C ARG A 107 5.54 -15.23 14.37
N ILE A 108 6.04 -16.42 14.03
CA ILE A 108 5.46 -17.28 12.98
C ILE A 108 4.01 -17.64 13.32
N LYS A 109 3.74 -18.08 14.56
CA LYS A 109 2.37 -18.39 15.01
C LYS A 109 1.43 -17.19 14.90
N ASN A 110 1.91 -15.98 15.18
CA ASN A 110 1.11 -14.76 15.06
C ASN A 110 0.83 -14.42 13.59
N GLN A 111 1.81 -14.57 12.71
CA GLN A 111 1.64 -14.38 11.26
C GLN A 111 0.64 -15.39 10.67
N GLU A 112 0.74 -16.67 11.04
CA GLU A 112 -0.23 -17.71 10.63
C GLU A 112 -1.65 -17.38 11.07
N LYS A 113 -1.82 -16.89 12.31
CA LYS A 113 -3.13 -16.46 12.83
C LYS A 113 -3.67 -15.27 12.05
N ALA A 114 -2.82 -14.27 11.77
CA ALA A 114 -3.22 -13.10 10.99
C ALA A 114 -3.67 -13.52 9.58
N LYS A 115 -2.88 -14.35 8.89
CA LYS A 115 -3.20 -14.88 7.57
C LYS A 115 -4.54 -15.63 7.56
N LYS A 116 -4.74 -16.56 8.50
CA LYS A 116 -6.02 -17.29 8.63
C LYS A 116 -7.23 -16.38 8.88
N MET A 117 -7.05 -15.29 9.63
CA MET A 117 -8.13 -14.34 9.87
C MET A 117 -8.45 -13.53 8.61
N GLU A 118 -7.45 -13.26 7.78
CA GLU A 118 -7.60 -12.56 6.51
C GLU A 118 -8.28 -13.45 5.47
N GLU A 119 -7.81 -14.69 5.30
CA GLU A 119 -8.40 -15.71 4.42
C GLU A 119 -9.88 -15.94 4.75
N LYS A 120 -10.24 -15.97 6.05
CA LYS A 120 -11.65 -16.08 6.46
C LYS A 120 -12.49 -14.89 6.03
N LYS A 121 -11.97 -13.67 6.16
CA LYS A 121 -12.68 -12.46 5.72
C LYS A 121 -12.87 -12.45 4.20
N GLU A 122 -11.83 -12.83 3.46
CA GLU A 122 -11.91 -12.92 2.00
C GLU A 122 -12.90 -14.00 1.56
N ALA A 123 -12.96 -15.13 2.25
CA ALA A 123 -13.95 -16.17 2.00
C ALA A 123 -15.38 -15.67 2.28
N GLU A 124 -15.62 -14.99 3.40
CA GLU A 124 -16.92 -14.36 3.72
C GLU A 124 -17.34 -13.34 2.65
N GLU A 125 -16.40 -12.51 2.21
CA GLU A 125 -16.65 -11.50 1.18
C GLU A 125 -16.93 -12.13 -0.19
N LYS A 126 -16.22 -13.21 -0.53
CA LYS A 126 -16.45 -13.98 -1.75
C LYS A 126 -17.83 -14.63 -1.74
N GLN A 127 -18.20 -15.30 -0.64
CA GLN A 127 -19.53 -15.88 -0.47
C GLN A 127 -20.64 -14.83 -0.65
N LEU A 128 -20.50 -13.67 -0.01
CA LEU A 128 -21.47 -12.58 -0.17
C LEU A 128 -21.56 -12.10 -1.62
N ARG A 129 -20.43 -11.99 -2.33
CA ARG A 129 -20.41 -11.59 -3.75
C ARG A 129 -21.10 -12.65 -4.63
N ASP A 130 -20.86 -13.92 -4.36
CA ASP A 130 -21.45 -15.03 -5.10
C ASP A 130 -22.98 -15.07 -4.89
N GLU A 131 -23.46 -14.91 -3.65
CA GLU A 131 -24.91 -14.81 -3.32
C GLU A 131 -25.60 -13.64 -4.04
N ILE A 132 -24.96 -12.47 -4.07
CA ILE A 132 -25.44 -11.27 -4.78
C ILE A 132 -25.51 -11.55 -6.29
N MET A 133 -24.48 -12.20 -6.84
CA MET A 133 -24.41 -12.55 -8.25
C MET A 133 -25.50 -13.56 -8.64
N GLU A 134 -25.73 -14.58 -7.81
CA GLU A 134 -26.78 -15.58 -8.02
C GLU A 134 -28.18 -14.97 -8.00
N ALA A 135 -28.47 -14.07 -7.04
CA ALA A 135 -29.74 -13.35 -6.99
C ALA A 135 -29.99 -12.52 -8.26
N ALA A 136 -28.93 -11.84 -8.75
CA ALA A 136 -29.01 -11.07 -9.99
C ALA A 136 -29.21 -11.97 -11.23
N LYS A 137 -28.48 -13.10 -11.31
CA LYS A 137 -28.65 -14.10 -12.38
C LYS A 137 -30.06 -14.69 -12.42
N ALA A 138 -30.69 -14.88 -11.25
CA ALA A 138 -32.08 -15.33 -11.14
C ALA A 138 -33.12 -14.25 -11.49
N GLY A 139 -32.70 -13.05 -11.92
CA GLY A 139 -33.58 -11.92 -12.25
C GLY A 139 -34.20 -11.22 -11.04
N LYS A 140 -33.80 -11.58 -9.81
CA LYS A 140 -34.23 -10.90 -8.58
C LYS A 140 -33.37 -9.66 -8.37
N LYS A 141 -33.92 -8.64 -7.69
CA LYS A 141 -33.13 -7.47 -7.27
C LYS A 141 -32.12 -7.92 -6.18
N PRO A 142 -30.79 -7.84 -6.43
CA PRO A 142 -29.82 -8.29 -5.44
C PRO A 142 -29.83 -7.38 -4.21
N TYR A 143 -29.77 -7.98 -3.02
CA TYR A 143 -29.66 -7.26 -1.76
C TYR A 143 -28.20 -7.06 -1.39
N ILE A 144 -27.77 -5.80 -1.33
CA ILE A 144 -26.41 -5.43 -0.93
C ILE A 144 -26.48 -4.92 0.51
N PRO A 145 -25.95 -5.68 1.50
CA PRO A 145 -26.03 -5.30 2.89
C PRO A 145 -25.20 -4.04 3.16
N LYS A 146 -25.68 -3.17 4.05
CA LYS A 146 -24.93 -1.99 4.47
C LYS A 146 -23.77 -2.40 5.38
N ASN A 147 -22.70 -1.59 5.40
CA ASN A 147 -21.55 -1.82 6.28
C ASN A 147 -21.94 -1.91 7.77
N SER A 148 -22.98 -1.18 8.20
CA SER A 148 -23.49 -1.25 9.58
C SER A 148 -24.15 -2.60 9.89
N GLU A 149 -24.86 -3.18 8.94
CA GLU A 149 -25.53 -4.49 9.08
C GLU A 149 -24.50 -5.61 9.13
N ILE A 150 -23.47 -5.56 8.26
CA ILE A 150 -22.34 -6.51 8.30
C ILE A 150 -21.66 -6.49 9.67
N LYS A 151 -21.41 -5.28 10.22
CA LYS A 151 -20.81 -5.14 11.56
C LYS A 151 -21.71 -5.73 12.66
N LYS A 152 -23.02 -5.53 12.59
CA LYS A 152 -23.98 -6.13 13.53
C LYS A 152 -23.97 -7.65 13.45
N LYS A 153 -23.96 -8.23 12.24
CA LYS A 153 -23.85 -9.69 12.03
C LYS A 153 -22.58 -10.25 12.68
N LYS A 154 -21.41 -9.66 12.37
CA LYS A 154 -20.12 -10.02 12.97
C LYS A 154 -20.12 -9.90 14.50
N LEU A 155 -20.81 -8.89 15.05
CA LEU A 155 -20.93 -8.72 16.50
C LEU A 155 -21.77 -9.84 17.13
N VAL A 156 -22.88 -10.22 16.52
CA VAL A 156 -23.73 -11.33 16.98
C VAL A 156 -22.97 -12.66 16.93
N GLU A 157 -22.28 -12.95 15.83
CA GLU A 157 -21.46 -14.15 15.68
C GLU A 157 -20.36 -14.21 16.73
N SER A 158 -19.62 -13.12 16.93
CA SER A 158 -18.56 -13.07 17.95
C SER A 158 -19.11 -13.24 19.37
N PHE A 159 -20.28 -12.68 19.68
CA PHE A 159 -20.97 -12.92 20.94
C PHE A 159 -21.36 -14.39 21.15
N GLN A 160 -21.94 -15.02 20.13
CA GLN A 160 -22.30 -16.44 20.18
C GLN A 160 -21.06 -17.33 20.36
N MET A 161 -19.98 -17.05 19.65
CA MET A 161 -18.71 -17.76 19.81
C MET A 161 -18.14 -17.63 21.23
N LEU A 162 -18.18 -16.42 21.81
CA LEU A 162 -17.75 -16.19 23.19
C LEU A 162 -18.65 -16.93 24.20
N LYS A 163 -19.97 -16.91 23.99
CA LYS A 163 -20.94 -17.64 24.81
C LYS A 163 -20.68 -19.14 24.79
N LYS A 164 -20.50 -19.73 23.60
CA LYS A 164 -20.16 -21.15 23.42
C LYS A 164 -18.84 -21.53 24.09
N SER A 165 -17.85 -20.64 24.04
CA SER A 165 -16.53 -20.89 24.66
C SER A 165 -16.49 -20.69 26.18
N GLY A 166 -17.58 -20.22 26.81
CA GLY A 166 -17.63 -19.88 28.25
C GLY A 166 -16.82 -18.64 28.65
N LYS A 167 -16.23 -17.90 27.69
CA LYS A 167 -15.35 -16.75 27.95
C LYS A 167 -16.08 -15.40 27.96
N LEU A 168 -17.41 -15.43 27.82
CA LEU A 168 -18.23 -14.23 27.68
C LEU A 168 -18.15 -13.32 28.92
N GLU A 169 -18.32 -13.87 30.13
CA GLU A 169 -18.34 -13.05 31.35
C GLU A 169 -17.00 -12.36 31.59
N LYS A 170 -15.89 -13.09 31.41
CA LYS A 170 -14.53 -12.54 31.50
C LYS A 170 -14.27 -11.42 30.49
N TYR A 171 -14.83 -11.55 29.28
CA TYR A 171 -14.75 -10.49 28.27
C TYR A 171 -15.54 -9.25 28.68
N LEU A 172 -16.76 -9.43 29.19
CA LEU A 172 -17.60 -8.33 29.70
C LEU A 172 -16.95 -7.63 30.89
N GLU A 173 -16.38 -8.38 31.84
CA GLU A 173 -15.66 -7.84 32.99
C GLU A 173 -14.49 -6.95 32.54
N ARG A 174 -13.66 -7.43 31.61
CA ARG A 174 -12.55 -6.65 31.01
C ARG A 174 -13.05 -5.40 30.29
N LYS A 175 -14.17 -5.50 29.57
CA LYS A 175 -14.79 -4.36 28.88
C LYS A 175 -15.31 -3.32 29.88
N ARG A 176 -16.01 -3.74 30.94
CA ARG A 176 -16.49 -2.87 32.03
C ARG A 176 -15.31 -2.13 32.68
N LYS A 177 -14.24 -2.86 33.05
CA LYS A 177 -13.02 -2.29 33.64
C LYS A 177 -12.35 -1.24 32.73
N LYS A 178 -12.29 -1.48 31.42
CA LYS A 178 -11.69 -0.53 30.46
C LYS A 178 -12.53 0.74 30.23
N ILE A 179 -13.84 0.69 30.46
CA ILE A 179 -14.73 1.85 30.31
C ILE A 179 -14.73 2.70 31.57
N PHE A 180 -14.55 2.07 32.73
CA PHE A 180 -14.56 2.74 34.04
C PHE A 180 -13.17 3.26 34.45
N SER A 181 -12.10 2.67 33.93
CA SER A 181 -10.73 3.23 33.99
C SER A 181 -10.52 4.27 32.90
#